data_AF-A0A2V9WWA4-F1
#
_entry.id   AF-A0A2V9WWA4-F1
#
_cell.length_a   1.000
_cell.length_b   1.000
_cell.length_c   1.000
_cell.angle_alpha   90.00
_cell.angle_beta   90.00
_cell.angle_gamma   90.00
#
_symmetry.space_group_name_H-M   'P 1'
#
loop_
_entity.id
_entity.type
_entity.pdbx_description
1 polymer ?
#
loop_
_entity_poly.entity_id
_entity_poly.type
_entity_poly.pdbx_seq_one_letter_code
_entity_poly.pdbx_strand_id
1 'polypeptide(L)'
;MREIKELVMRTASRLEQAEQALDGCFMKVQRTGNAPYLIIGMIPIFFDDFLVDLKDLNLRDVISSFSRTAVRNYNQVSYTFDGLQRRDDQFEYTVRFGHNGLLRSSFQLPLIPPRQGEENQDVLGLTAVDLLLRNFVIKATAVYEAAGVSGPYLLGMMLRTHGPLRAAYNDPTGFGAVYTAPIAPGDYRFPYV
;
A
#
# COMPACT_ATOMS: atom_id res chain seq x y z
N MET A 1 -16.57 36.49 1.26
CA MET A 1 -17.24 35.34 0.59
C MET A 1 -16.47 34.81 -0.62
N ARG A 2 -15.81 35.66 -1.43
CA ARG A 2 -15.01 35.24 -2.61
C ARG A 2 -13.76 34.43 -2.25
N GLU A 3 -13.03 34.82 -1.20
CA GLU A 3 -11.82 34.13 -0.72
C GLU A 3 -12.10 32.70 -0.21
N ILE A 4 -13.21 32.50 0.50
CA ILE A 4 -13.61 31.16 0.98
C ILE A 4 -13.90 30.24 -0.21
N LYS A 5 -14.57 30.74 -1.25
CA LYS A 5 -14.87 29.96 -2.46
C LYS A 5 -13.60 29.61 -3.23
N GLU A 6 -12.66 30.52 -3.35
CA GLU A 6 -11.36 30.27 -4.00
C GLU A 6 -10.51 29.27 -3.22
N LEU A 7 -10.48 29.35 -1.89
CA LEU A 7 -9.78 28.37 -1.04
C LEU A 7 -10.40 26.97 -1.16
N VAL A 8 -11.73 26.88 -1.12
CA VAL A 8 -12.45 25.60 -1.28
C VAL A 8 -12.22 25.00 -2.67
N MET A 9 -12.25 25.81 -3.74
CA MET A 9 -11.99 25.32 -5.10
C MET A 9 -10.55 24.83 -5.27
N ARG A 10 -9.57 25.51 -4.65
CA ARG A 10 -8.16 25.06 -4.65
C ARG A 10 -8.03 23.73 -3.90
N THR A 11 -8.58 23.61 -2.70
CA THR A 11 -8.51 22.37 -1.92
C THR A 11 -9.20 21.19 -2.61
N ALA A 12 -10.36 21.40 -3.25
CA ALA A 12 -11.05 20.36 -4.00
C ALA A 12 -10.24 19.90 -5.22
N SER A 13 -9.66 20.85 -5.97
CA SER A 13 -8.79 20.53 -7.10
C SER A 13 -7.54 19.76 -6.68
N ARG A 14 -7.00 20.05 -5.49
CA ARG A 14 -5.83 19.35 -4.94
C ARG A 14 -6.13 17.92 -4.53
N LEU A 15 -7.26 17.71 -3.87
CA LEU A 15 -7.73 16.38 -3.52
C LEU A 15 -7.90 15.53 -4.78
N GLU A 16 -8.55 16.07 -5.81
CA GLU A 16 -8.75 15.37 -7.08
C GLU A 16 -7.40 15.01 -7.76
N GLN A 17 -6.43 15.92 -7.75
CA GLN A 17 -5.08 15.64 -8.28
C GLN A 17 -4.37 14.54 -7.47
N ALA A 18 -4.49 14.54 -6.15
CA ALA A 18 -3.91 13.53 -5.27
C ALA A 18 -4.54 12.15 -5.52
N GLU A 19 -5.87 12.09 -5.68
CA GLU A 19 -6.60 10.87 -6.04
C GLU A 19 -6.14 10.34 -7.40
N GLN A 20 -6.08 11.19 -8.42
CA GLN A 20 -5.59 10.81 -9.75
C GLN A 20 -4.15 10.29 -9.72
N ALA A 21 -3.27 10.91 -8.91
CA ALA A 21 -1.89 10.47 -8.74
C ALA A 21 -1.80 9.09 -8.08
N LEU A 22 -2.59 8.84 -7.03
CA LEU A 22 -2.68 7.52 -6.38
C LEU A 22 -3.20 6.46 -7.35
N ASP A 23 -4.30 6.75 -8.04
CA ASP A 23 -4.91 5.85 -9.01
C ASP A 23 -3.96 5.48 -10.13
N GLY A 24 -3.33 6.47 -10.74
CA GLY A 24 -2.32 6.26 -11.78
C GLY A 24 -1.14 5.42 -11.28
N CYS A 25 -0.80 5.52 -10.00
CA CYS A 25 0.29 4.74 -9.41
C CYS A 25 -0.07 3.28 -9.15
N PHE A 26 -1.31 2.98 -8.75
CA PHE A 26 -1.78 1.61 -8.55
C PHE A 26 -1.83 0.82 -9.86
N MET A 27 -2.21 1.48 -10.96
CA MET A 27 -2.24 0.86 -12.29
C MET A 27 -0.84 0.57 -12.85
N LYS A 28 0.20 1.28 -12.38
CA LYS A 28 1.60 1.10 -12.82
C LYS A 28 2.35 -0.03 -12.09
N VAL A 29 1.74 -0.69 -11.10
CA VAL A 29 2.37 -1.84 -10.43
C VAL A 29 2.38 -3.02 -11.39
N GLN A 30 3.58 -3.43 -11.83
CA GLN A 30 3.75 -4.66 -12.60
C GLN A 30 3.43 -5.85 -11.71
N ARG A 31 2.71 -6.82 -12.30
CA ARG A 31 2.29 -8.05 -11.63
C ARG A 31 3.29 -9.12 -11.99
N THR A 32 3.69 -9.96 -11.04
CA THR A 32 4.34 -11.23 -11.35
C THR A 32 3.54 -12.38 -10.75
N GLY A 33 3.38 -13.43 -11.55
CA GLY A 33 2.56 -14.58 -11.18
C GLY A 33 1.05 -14.29 -11.09
N ASN A 34 0.34 -15.23 -10.47
CA ASN A 34 -1.13 -15.24 -10.33
C ASN A 34 -1.61 -14.87 -8.92
N ALA A 35 -0.69 -14.68 -7.99
CA ALA A 35 -1.05 -14.36 -6.62
C ALA A 35 -1.65 -12.95 -6.51
N PRO A 36 -2.55 -12.72 -5.55
CA PRO A 36 -3.15 -11.43 -5.35
C PRO A 36 -2.17 -10.45 -4.74
N TYR A 37 -2.32 -9.18 -5.12
CA TYR A 37 -1.52 -8.07 -4.63
C TYR A 37 -2.38 -7.10 -3.83
N LEU A 38 -1.85 -6.67 -2.70
CA LEU A 38 -2.30 -5.48 -1.99
C LEU A 38 -1.40 -4.32 -2.35
N ILE A 39 -1.98 -3.23 -2.81
CA ILE A 39 -1.25 -2.01 -3.13
C ILE A 39 -1.78 -0.92 -2.20
N ILE A 40 -0.88 -0.26 -1.47
CA ILE A 40 -1.19 0.82 -0.54
C ILE A 40 -0.40 2.05 -0.98
N GLY A 41 -1.04 3.21 -1.00
CA GLY A 41 -0.39 4.46 -1.37
C GLY A 41 -0.82 5.58 -0.43
N MET A 42 0.10 6.50 -0.16
CA MET A 42 -0.17 7.70 0.61
C MET A 42 0.52 8.88 -0.07
N ILE A 43 -0.15 10.04 -0.11
CA ILE A 43 0.38 11.26 -0.73
C ILE A 43 -0.10 12.49 0.07
N PRO A 44 0.74 13.51 0.27
CA PRO A 44 0.28 14.78 0.86
C PRO A 44 -0.64 15.56 -0.08
N ILE A 45 -1.67 16.21 0.45
CA ILE A 45 -2.74 16.85 -0.36
C ILE A 45 -2.37 18.29 -0.79
N PHE A 46 -1.48 18.99 -0.10
CA PHE A 46 -1.37 20.46 -0.22
C PHE A 46 -0.19 21.06 -1.00
N PHE A 47 0.60 20.30 -1.76
CA PHE A 47 1.85 20.85 -2.26
C PHE A 47 1.98 20.83 -3.79
N ASP A 48 1.89 22.01 -4.41
CA ASP A 48 2.52 22.27 -5.70
C ASP A 48 4.03 22.15 -5.52
N ASP A 49 4.69 21.32 -6.31
CA ASP A 49 6.15 21.31 -6.43
C ASP A 49 6.93 20.95 -5.16
N PHE A 50 6.41 20.01 -4.36
CA PHE A 50 7.22 19.38 -3.34
C PHE A 50 8.32 18.56 -4.02
N LEU A 51 9.56 19.03 -3.93
CA LEU A 51 10.75 18.30 -4.31
C LEU A 51 11.39 17.74 -3.05
N VAL A 52 11.15 16.45 -2.81
CA VAL A 52 11.90 15.70 -1.81
C VAL A 52 13.36 15.61 -2.26
N ASP A 53 14.29 16.11 -1.45
CA ASP A 53 15.70 15.76 -1.65
C ASP A 53 15.98 14.32 -1.19
N LEU A 54 15.86 13.39 -2.13
CA LEU A 54 16.19 11.98 -1.91
C LEU A 54 17.67 11.74 -1.61
N LYS A 55 18.54 12.77 -1.62
CA LYS A 55 19.94 12.67 -1.19
C LYS A 55 20.13 12.88 0.32
N ASP A 56 19.13 13.40 1.02
CA ASP A 56 19.16 13.54 2.47
C ASP A 56 19.41 12.17 3.13
N LEU A 57 20.43 12.10 3.99
CA LEU A 57 20.83 10.86 4.65
C LEU A 57 19.80 10.37 5.68
N ASN A 58 19.18 11.28 6.43
CA ASN A 58 18.15 10.96 7.41
C ASN A 58 16.91 10.38 6.70
N LEU A 59 16.49 11.02 5.60
CA LEU A 59 15.40 10.51 4.77
C LEU A 59 15.73 9.14 4.19
N ARG A 60 16.95 8.95 3.68
CA ARG A 60 17.40 7.64 3.17
C ARG A 60 17.40 6.56 4.25
N ASP A 61 17.85 6.89 5.45
CA ASP A 61 17.90 5.93 6.56
C ASP A 61 16.47 5.57 7.01
N VAL A 62 15.54 6.54 7.07
CA VAL A 62 14.14 6.26 7.39
C VAL A 62 13.43 5.49 6.28
N ILE A 63 13.67 5.79 5.01
CA ILE A 63 13.19 4.96 3.89
C ILE A 63 13.79 3.56 3.99
N SER A 64 15.06 3.43 4.38
CA SER A 64 15.69 2.13 4.61
C SER A 64 15.14 1.39 5.82
N SER A 65 14.41 2.05 6.73
CA SER A 65 13.66 1.37 7.80
C SER A 65 12.46 0.57 7.27
N PHE A 66 12.02 0.84 6.03
CA PHE A 66 11.17 -0.11 5.32
C PHE A 66 11.92 -1.41 4.99
N SER A 67 13.26 -1.36 4.84
CA SER A 67 14.13 -2.50 4.60
C SER A 67 14.32 -3.41 5.80
N ARG A 68 14.37 -4.71 5.51
CA ARG A 68 14.71 -5.78 6.45
C ARG A 68 15.99 -6.53 6.08
N THR A 69 16.64 -6.17 4.97
CA THR A 69 17.96 -6.66 4.55
C THR A 69 18.83 -5.45 4.28
N ALA A 70 20.02 -5.38 4.88
CA ALA A 70 20.86 -4.17 4.94
C ALA A 70 21.50 -3.75 3.59
N VAL A 71 20.89 -4.06 2.44
CA VAL A 71 21.44 -3.80 1.11
C VAL A 71 20.88 -2.49 0.56
N ARG A 72 21.79 -1.53 0.34
CA ARG A 72 21.52 -0.17 -0.12
C ARG A 72 21.74 -0.09 -1.64
N ASN A 73 20.70 0.11 -2.44
CA ASN A 73 20.83 0.30 -3.89
C ASN A 73 20.19 1.63 -4.31
N TYR A 74 20.99 2.58 -4.80
CA TYR A 74 20.64 4.02 -4.88
C TYR A 74 20.30 4.54 -6.28
N ASN A 75 20.43 3.72 -7.32
CA ASN A 75 20.37 4.18 -8.71
C ASN A 75 18.98 4.11 -9.36
N GLN A 76 18.02 3.43 -8.71
CA GLN A 76 16.60 3.43 -9.05
C GLN A 76 15.82 3.25 -7.73
N VAL A 77 14.92 4.17 -7.39
CA VAL A 77 14.13 4.11 -6.14
C VAL A 77 12.99 3.07 -6.26
N SER A 78 13.35 1.83 -6.60
CA SER A 78 12.51 0.64 -6.43
C SER A 78 13.16 -0.18 -5.34
N TYR A 79 12.63 -0.07 -4.11
CA TYR A 79 13.14 -0.86 -3.01
C TYR A 79 12.27 -2.10 -2.86
N THR A 80 12.85 -3.29 -3.03
CA THR A 80 12.20 -4.55 -2.75
C THR A 80 12.64 -5.04 -1.37
N PHE A 81 11.71 -5.23 -0.42
CA PHE A 81 12.07 -5.57 0.96
C PHE A 81 11.53 -6.94 1.39
N ASP A 82 12.34 -7.98 1.29
CA ASP A 82 11.99 -9.27 1.85
C ASP A 82 12.53 -9.41 3.28
N GLY A 83 11.74 -9.99 4.19
CA GLY A 83 12.04 -10.01 5.62
C GLY A 83 11.36 -11.13 6.38
N LEU A 84 11.98 -12.32 6.30
CA LEU A 84 12.04 -13.44 7.24
C LEU A 84 10.85 -13.64 8.20
N GLN A 85 9.79 -14.24 7.67
CA GLN A 85 9.10 -15.37 8.29
C GLN A 85 9.25 -16.57 7.34
N ARG A 86 9.17 -17.80 7.86
CA ARG A 86 9.47 -19.08 7.19
C ARG A 86 9.04 -19.06 5.71
N ARG A 87 10.03 -19.03 4.80
CA ARG A 87 9.84 -19.03 3.36
C ARG A 87 9.44 -20.42 2.93
N ASP A 88 8.21 -20.56 2.47
CA ASP A 88 7.86 -21.67 1.60
C ASP A 88 7.69 -21.22 0.13
N ASP A 89 7.54 -19.93 -0.22
CA ASP A 89 7.61 -19.48 -1.63
C ASP A 89 7.83 -17.96 -1.84
N GLN A 90 8.23 -17.62 -3.06
CA GLN A 90 8.71 -16.33 -3.59
C GLN A 90 7.64 -15.22 -3.64
N PHE A 91 7.37 -14.52 -2.53
CA PHE A 91 6.43 -13.37 -2.53
C PHE A 91 7.13 -12.04 -2.84
N GLU A 92 6.60 -11.27 -3.79
CA GLU A 92 7.14 -9.94 -4.12
C GLU A 92 6.67 -8.82 -3.19
N TYR A 93 7.61 -7.99 -2.78
CA TYR A 93 7.34 -6.76 -2.03
C TYR A 93 8.12 -5.60 -2.62
N THR A 94 7.47 -4.47 -2.91
CA THR A 94 8.11 -3.26 -3.43
C THR A 94 7.57 -1.99 -2.78
N VAL A 95 8.45 -1.08 -2.38
CA VAL A 95 8.12 0.29 -1.97
C VAL A 95 8.77 1.29 -2.93
N ARG A 96 8.02 2.35 -3.26
CA ARG A 96 8.50 3.47 -4.07
C ARG A 96 8.13 4.77 -3.40
N PHE A 97 9.10 5.67 -3.32
CA PHE A 97 8.88 7.05 -2.92
C PHE A 97 9.18 7.97 -4.11
N GLY A 98 8.15 8.65 -4.59
CA GLY A 98 8.22 9.59 -5.70
C GLY A 98 8.71 10.96 -5.26
N HIS A 99 9.29 11.71 -6.20
CA HIS A 99 9.70 13.09 -5.96
C HIS A 99 8.54 13.98 -5.52
N ASN A 100 7.32 13.69 -6.01
CA ASN A 100 6.07 14.36 -5.67
C ASN A 100 5.53 13.98 -4.27
N GLY A 101 6.35 13.35 -3.43
CA GLY A 101 5.93 12.88 -2.12
C GLY A 101 4.98 11.69 -2.15
N LEU A 102 4.76 11.02 -3.29
CA LEU A 102 3.92 9.82 -3.32
C LEU A 102 4.71 8.62 -2.77
N LEU A 103 4.28 8.08 -1.64
CA LEU A 103 4.78 6.82 -1.12
C LEU A 103 3.81 5.68 -1.46
N ARG A 104 4.30 4.64 -2.14
CA ARG A 104 3.51 3.44 -2.48
C ARG A 104 4.23 2.18 -2.06
N SER A 105 3.47 1.23 -1.53
CA SER A 105 3.90 -0.12 -1.20
C SER A 105 3.02 -1.14 -1.91
N SER A 106 3.60 -2.16 -2.53
CA SER A 106 2.89 -3.28 -3.17
C SER A 106 3.39 -4.60 -2.61
N PHE A 107 2.45 -5.44 -2.17
CA PHE A 107 2.70 -6.70 -1.47
C PHE A 107 1.96 -7.81 -2.20
N GLN A 108 2.63 -8.90 -2.53
CA GLN A 108 1.95 -10.15 -2.83
C GLN A 108 1.43 -10.74 -1.51
N LEU A 109 0.13 -11.01 -1.44
CA LEU A 109 -0.51 -11.43 -0.19
C LEU A 109 -0.20 -12.90 0.10
N PRO A 110 0.16 -13.24 1.35
CA PRO A 110 0.28 -14.63 1.76
C PRO A 110 -1.13 -15.23 1.81
N LEU A 111 -1.38 -16.20 0.94
CA LEU A 111 -2.67 -16.89 0.88
C LEU A 111 -2.66 -18.09 1.81
N ILE A 112 -3.78 -18.30 2.50
CA ILE A 112 -4.00 -19.53 3.25
C ILE A 112 -4.51 -20.56 2.22
N PRO A 113 -3.79 -21.66 1.99
CA PRO A 113 -4.22 -22.68 1.04
C PRO A 113 -5.55 -23.29 1.48
N PRO A 114 -6.42 -23.69 0.53
CA PRO A 114 -7.71 -24.28 0.86
C PRO A 114 -7.54 -25.58 1.66
N ARG A 115 -8.47 -25.86 2.57
CA ARG A 115 -8.51 -27.13 3.30
C ARG A 115 -8.88 -28.26 2.34
N GLN A 116 -8.37 -29.47 2.58
CA GLN A 116 -8.71 -30.64 1.77
C GLN A 116 -10.23 -30.82 1.70
N GLY A 117 -10.80 -30.74 0.48
CA GLY A 117 -12.24 -30.86 0.23
C GLY A 117 -12.96 -29.53 -0.08
N GLU A 118 -12.32 -28.38 0.09
CA GLU A 118 -12.82 -27.09 -0.39
C GLU A 118 -12.22 -26.78 -1.77
N GLU A 119 -13.07 -26.49 -2.76
CA GLU A 119 -12.64 -26.16 -4.13
C GLU A 119 -11.61 -25.02 -4.10
N ASN A 120 -10.40 -25.27 -4.62
CA ASN A 120 -9.38 -24.38 -5.22
C ASN A 120 -9.49 -22.84 -5.05
N GLN A 121 -9.91 -22.35 -3.89
CA GLN A 121 -10.09 -20.93 -3.62
C GLN A 121 -9.10 -20.52 -2.55
N ASP A 122 -8.19 -19.63 -2.93
CA ASP A 122 -7.23 -19.07 -2.02
C ASP A 122 -7.92 -18.17 -1.00
N VAL A 123 -7.52 -18.31 0.27
CA VAL A 123 -8.12 -17.56 1.36
C VAL A 123 -7.23 -16.39 1.76
N LEU A 124 -7.83 -15.19 1.76
CA LEU A 124 -7.23 -13.95 2.23
C LEU A 124 -7.51 -13.75 3.72
N GLY A 125 -6.46 -13.77 4.54
CA GLY A 125 -6.58 -13.39 5.96
C GLY A 125 -6.65 -11.88 6.14
N LEU A 126 -7.80 -11.35 6.60
CA LEU A 126 -7.96 -9.89 6.78
C LEU A 126 -7.05 -9.31 7.87
N THR A 127 -6.68 -10.10 8.88
CA THR A 127 -5.72 -9.67 9.90
C THR A 127 -4.36 -9.34 9.29
N ALA A 128 -3.92 -10.07 8.26
CA ALA A 128 -2.68 -9.75 7.56
C ALA A 128 -2.79 -8.40 6.85
N VAL A 129 -3.91 -8.12 6.19
CA VAL A 129 -4.17 -6.83 5.54
C VAL A 129 -4.12 -5.67 6.54
N ASP A 130 -4.77 -5.80 7.69
CA ASP A 130 -4.75 -4.79 8.76
C ASP A 130 -3.33 -4.52 9.28
N LEU A 131 -2.57 -5.58 9.58
CA LEU A 131 -1.18 -5.45 10.02
C LEU A 131 -0.28 -4.78 8.97
N LEU A 132 -0.47 -5.10 7.69
CA LEU A 132 0.27 -4.48 6.58
C LEU A 132 -0.08 -3.00 6.46
N LEU A 133 -1.36 -2.64 6.56
CA LEU A 133 -1.82 -1.26 6.50
C LEU A 133 -1.27 -0.42 7.66
N ARG A 134 -1.37 -0.90 8.89
CA ARG A 134 -0.84 -0.21 10.08
C ARG A 134 0.66 0.01 9.98
N ASN A 135 1.40 -1.03 9.60
CA ASN A 135 2.84 -0.94 9.41
C ASN A 135 3.21 0.05 8.31
N PHE A 136 2.46 0.07 7.21
CA PHE A 136 2.67 1.02 6.14
C PHE A 136 2.46 2.46 6.64
N VAL A 137 1.34 2.75 7.31
CA VAL A 137 1.03 4.09 7.81
C VAL A 137 2.09 4.59 8.78
N ILE A 138 2.50 3.77 9.77
CA ILE A 138 3.54 4.16 10.75
C ILE A 138 4.84 4.55 10.04
N LYS A 139 5.30 3.72 9.11
CA LYS A 139 6.56 3.97 8.40
C LYS A 139 6.43 5.12 7.39
N ALA A 140 5.27 5.28 6.76
CA ALA A 140 4.99 6.37 5.84
C ALA A 140 5.06 7.72 6.56
N THR A 141 4.44 7.83 7.73
CA THR A 141 4.51 9.03 8.56
C THR A 141 5.95 9.37 8.92
N ALA A 142 6.77 8.39 9.33
CA ALA A 142 8.18 8.62 9.61
C ALA A 142 8.95 9.17 8.39
N VAL A 143 8.68 8.65 7.18
CA VAL A 143 9.29 9.16 5.93
C VAL A 143 8.86 10.60 5.67
N TYR A 144 7.59 10.94 5.86
CA TYR A 144 7.11 12.30 5.68
C TYR A 144 7.69 13.27 6.70
N GLU A 145 7.77 12.88 7.96
CA GLU A 145 8.44 13.66 9.01
C GLU A 145 9.91 13.92 8.67
N ALA A 146 10.64 12.88 8.24
CA ALA A 146 12.03 13.02 7.82
C ALA A 146 12.20 13.88 6.56
N ALA A 147 11.21 13.88 5.67
CA ALA A 147 11.16 14.74 4.50
C ALA A 147 10.69 16.18 4.81
N GLY A 148 10.34 16.49 6.06
CA GLY A 148 9.78 17.80 6.45
C GLY A 148 8.39 18.06 5.86
N VAL A 149 7.66 17.02 5.48
CA VAL A 149 6.28 17.11 4.99
C VAL A 149 5.34 17.04 6.18
N SER A 150 4.47 18.03 6.26
CA SER A 150 3.32 18.00 7.16
C SER A 150 2.04 17.67 6.39
N GLY A 151 1.12 16.96 7.06
CA GLY A 151 -0.17 16.62 6.48
C GLY A 151 -1.11 17.81 6.26
N PRO A 152 -2.35 17.55 5.81
CA PRO A 152 -2.99 16.24 5.64
C PRO A 152 -2.48 15.40 4.45
N TYR A 153 -2.69 14.10 4.60
CA TYR A 153 -2.35 13.06 3.62
C TYR A 153 -3.62 12.39 3.13
N LEU A 154 -3.60 11.90 1.89
CA LEU A 154 -4.59 11.03 1.31
C LEU A 154 -4.04 9.60 1.33
N LEU A 155 -4.78 8.67 1.93
CA LEU A 155 -4.45 7.25 1.94
C LEU A 155 -5.37 6.49 0.97
N GLY A 156 -4.78 5.67 0.11
CA GLY A 156 -5.49 4.80 -0.82
C GLY A 156 -5.00 3.36 -0.73
N MET A 157 -5.90 2.43 -1.06
CA MET A 157 -5.60 1.00 -1.09
C MET A 157 -6.33 0.31 -2.23
N MET A 158 -5.68 -0.67 -2.86
CA MET A 158 -6.24 -1.49 -3.93
C MET A 158 -5.87 -2.96 -3.69
N LEU A 159 -6.87 -3.84 -3.73
CA LEU A 159 -6.68 -5.29 -3.83
C LEU A 159 -6.80 -5.69 -5.29
N ARG A 160 -5.85 -6.47 -5.79
CA ARG A 160 -5.81 -6.94 -7.17
C ARG A 160 -5.65 -8.45 -7.17
N THR A 161 -6.57 -9.16 -7.81
CA THR A 161 -6.55 -10.63 -7.85
C THR A 161 -6.80 -11.19 -9.25
N HIS A 162 -6.12 -12.29 -9.59
CA HIS A 162 -6.32 -13.04 -10.83
C HIS A 162 -7.21 -14.28 -10.65
N GLY A 163 -7.29 -14.80 -9.43
CA GLY A 163 -8.13 -15.94 -9.08
C GLY A 163 -9.29 -15.54 -8.16
N PRO A 164 -10.32 -16.40 -8.05
CA PRO A 164 -11.34 -16.23 -7.04
C PRO A 164 -10.70 -16.30 -5.64
N LEU A 165 -11.04 -15.35 -4.78
CA LEU A 165 -10.58 -15.31 -3.39
C LEU A 165 -11.76 -15.42 -2.43
N ARG A 166 -11.52 -15.89 -1.21
CA ARG A 166 -12.44 -15.65 -0.09
C ARG A 166 -11.70 -14.96 1.03
N ALA A 167 -12.31 -13.97 1.66
CA ALA A 167 -11.73 -13.40 2.86
C ALA A 167 -12.16 -14.22 4.08
N ALA A 168 -11.22 -14.42 5.01
CA ALA A 168 -11.49 -15.04 6.30
C ALA A 168 -11.33 -14.01 7.41
N TYR A 169 -12.28 -14.03 8.35
CA TYR A 169 -12.21 -13.30 9.61
C TYR A 169 -12.26 -14.27 10.77
N ASN A 170 -11.61 -13.91 11.87
CA ASN A 170 -11.74 -14.64 13.12
C ASN A 170 -13.17 -14.45 13.63
N ASP A 171 -13.85 -15.56 13.93
CA ASP A 171 -15.15 -15.52 14.56
C ASP A 171 -15.02 -14.86 15.95
N PRO A 172 -15.74 -13.76 16.24
CA PRO A 172 -15.69 -13.10 17.55
C PRO A 172 -16.18 -14.01 18.69
N THR A 173 -16.89 -15.10 18.38
CA THR A 173 -17.34 -16.11 19.36
C THR A 173 -16.32 -17.24 19.58
N GLY A 174 -15.21 -17.26 18.83
CA GLY A 174 -14.12 -18.21 19.00
C GLY A 174 -14.32 -19.59 18.34
N PHE A 175 -15.41 -19.81 17.60
CA PHE A 175 -15.73 -21.11 16.99
C PHE A 175 -15.02 -21.38 15.65
N GLY A 176 -14.16 -20.48 15.17
CA GLY A 176 -13.33 -20.72 13.99
C GLY A 176 -13.12 -19.49 13.12
N ALA A 177 -12.83 -19.71 11.84
CA ALA A 177 -12.80 -18.66 10.83
C ALA A 177 -14.16 -18.60 10.11
N VAL A 178 -14.71 -17.40 9.95
CA VAL A 178 -15.88 -17.16 9.10
C VAL A 178 -15.38 -16.62 7.76
N TYR A 179 -15.99 -17.08 6.67
CA TYR A 179 -15.56 -16.78 5.32
C TYR A 179 -16.59 -15.94 4.57
N THR A 180 -16.14 -14.96 3.77
CA THR A 180 -17.01 -14.18 2.89
C THR A 180 -17.59 -15.03 1.75
N ALA A 181 -18.52 -14.42 1.01
CA ALA A 181 -18.76 -14.80 -0.38
C ALA A 181 -17.48 -14.68 -1.23
N PRO A 182 -17.35 -15.44 -2.32
CA PRO A 182 -16.21 -15.33 -3.23
C PRO A 182 -16.07 -13.92 -3.82
N ILE A 183 -14.83 -13.44 -3.85
CA ILE A 183 -14.39 -12.23 -4.52
C ILE A 183 -13.90 -12.67 -5.90
N ALA A 184 -14.51 -12.14 -6.95
CA ALA A 184 -14.11 -12.46 -8.32
C ALA A 184 -12.70 -11.92 -8.63
N PRO A 185 -12.05 -12.38 -9.71
CA PRO A 185 -10.85 -11.73 -10.23
C PRO A 185 -11.13 -10.27 -10.61
N GLY A 186 -10.20 -9.37 -10.31
CA GLY A 186 -10.36 -7.95 -10.61
C GLY A 186 -9.46 -7.02 -9.80
N ASP A 187 -9.65 -5.73 -10.05
CA ASP A 187 -8.99 -4.62 -9.35
C ASP A 187 -10.03 -3.92 -8.46
N TYR A 188 -9.92 -4.11 -7.14
CA TYR A 188 -10.84 -3.62 -6.13
C TYR A 188 -10.23 -2.45 -5.38
N ARG A 189 -10.85 -1.28 -5.53
CA ARG A 189 -10.45 -0.07 -4.80
C ARG A 189 -11.18 0.03 -3.47
N PHE A 190 -10.43 0.43 -2.45
CA PHE A 190 -11.00 0.85 -1.19
C PHE A 190 -11.25 2.36 -1.21
N PRO A 191 -12.25 2.87 -0.48
CA PRO A 191 -12.44 4.31 -0.33
C PRO A 191 -11.17 4.98 0.18
N TYR A 192 -10.92 6.20 -0.29
CA TYR A 192 -9.84 7.03 0.24
C TYR A 192 -10.15 7.46 1.68
N VAL A 193 -9.10 7.57 2.49
CA VAL A 193 -9.16 7.98 3.90
C VAL A 193 -8.21 9.16 4.14
#